data_AF-A0A402AD63-F1
#
_entry.id   AF-A0A402AD63-F1
#
_cell.length_a   1.000
_cell.length_b   1.000
_cell.length_c   1.000
_cell.angle_alpha   90.00
_cell.angle_beta   90.00
_cell.angle_gamma   90.00
#
_symmetry.space_group_name_H-M   'P 1'
#
loop_
_entity.id
_entity.type
_entity.pdbx_description
1 polymer ?
#
loop_
_entity_poly.entity_id
_entity_poly.type
_entity_poly.pdbx_seq_one_letter_code
_entity_poly.pdbx_strand_id
1 'polypeptide(L)'
;MDHTVYTASNAHMISSYLLAAQVLEDATLGAQALQALDYLCTHLMHRDGYMFHYVMGDQAYLAGQLADQVWMVQALLDAYAMSGSKKHLETAIALMHFTCQELLDPQSGLFYDYLADPEAIGRLALREQPLTENALAAACLLRMSAYSHRKNLHGTALRVLSGSLSKYYHTGIQGAFYACVIAQASEQSWL
;
A
#
# COMPACT_ATOMS: atom_id res chain seq x y z
N MET A 1 -17.16 -7.37 -23.33
CA MET A 1 -16.74 -6.39 -22.31
C MET A 1 -15.50 -6.94 -21.67
N ASP A 2 -14.52 -6.10 -21.37
CA ASP A 2 -13.34 -6.52 -20.61
C ASP A 2 -13.76 -6.63 -19.13
N HIS A 3 -13.53 -7.79 -18.51
CA HIS A 3 -13.94 -8.10 -17.14
C HIS A 3 -12.76 -8.04 -16.17
N THR A 4 -11.68 -7.35 -16.55
CA THR A 4 -10.47 -7.26 -15.74
C THR A 4 -10.65 -6.31 -14.55
N VAL A 5 -10.38 -6.80 -13.34
CA VAL A 5 -10.38 -6.00 -12.11
C VAL A 5 -8.95 -5.87 -11.61
N TYR A 6 -8.46 -4.63 -11.47
CA TYR A 6 -7.10 -4.30 -11.05
C TYR A 6 -7.01 -3.91 -9.58
N THR A 7 -6.03 -4.43 -8.84
CA THR A 7 -5.89 -4.21 -7.40
C THR A 7 -5.61 -2.74 -7.06
N ALA A 8 -4.49 -2.17 -7.51
CA ALA A 8 -4.09 -0.82 -7.09
C ALA A 8 -5.14 0.26 -7.39
N SER A 9 -5.74 0.24 -8.59
CA SER A 9 -6.74 1.25 -8.96
C SER A 9 -8.03 1.11 -8.16
N ASN A 10 -8.50 -0.12 -7.92
CA ASN A 10 -9.70 -0.35 -7.09
C ASN A 10 -9.42 -0.01 -5.62
N ALA A 11 -8.25 -0.35 -5.09
CA ALA A 11 -7.85 -0.01 -3.73
C ALA A 11 -7.81 1.51 -3.51
N HIS A 12 -7.25 2.27 -4.46
CA HIS A 12 -7.26 3.73 -4.41
C HIS A 12 -8.69 4.30 -4.47
N MET A 13 -9.56 3.74 -5.31
CA MET A 13 -10.98 4.11 -5.38
C MET A 13 -11.71 3.82 -4.06
N ILE A 14 -11.46 2.66 -3.44
CA ILE A 14 -12.02 2.28 -2.14
C ILE A 14 -11.64 3.32 -1.08
N SER A 15 -10.35 3.64 -0.91
CA SER A 15 -9.91 4.69 0.02
C SER A 15 -10.62 6.02 -0.23
N SER A 16 -10.78 6.41 -1.50
CA SER A 16 -11.47 7.65 -1.88
C SER A 16 -12.95 7.63 -1.49
N TYR A 17 -13.64 6.50 -1.67
CA TYR A 17 -15.05 6.35 -1.29
C TYR A 17 -15.23 6.30 0.23
N LEU A 18 -14.31 5.67 0.96
CA LEU A 18 -14.32 5.67 2.43
C LEU A 18 -14.15 7.09 2.98
N LEU A 19 -13.26 7.89 2.37
CA LEU A 19 -13.12 9.30 2.73
C LEU A 19 -14.39 10.10 2.38
N ALA A 20 -14.95 9.91 1.18
CA ALA A 20 -16.16 10.59 0.75
C ALA A 20 -17.36 10.26 1.65
N ALA A 21 -17.51 9.01 2.09
CA ALA A 21 -18.54 8.60 3.03
C ALA A 21 -18.47 9.38 4.36
N GLN A 22 -17.26 9.66 4.86
CA GLN A 22 -17.07 10.45 6.07
C GLN A 22 -17.34 11.94 5.85
N VAL A 23 -16.84 12.51 4.74
CA VAL A 23 -16.96 13.95 4.46
C VAL A 23 -18.38 14.35 4.07
N LEU A 24 -19.08 13.48 3.34
CA LEU A 24 -20.43 13.73 2.83
C LEU A 24 -21.52 13.15 3.74
N GLU A 25 -21.14 12.46 4.82
CA GLU A 25 -22.03 11.76 5.74
C GLU A 25 -22.96 10.74 5.03
N ASP A 26 -22.47 10.15 3.93
CA ASP A 26 -23.21 9.17 3.13
C ASP A 26 -22.71 7.75 3.41
N ALA A 27 -23.45 7.04 4.27
CA ALA A 27 -23.15 5.66 4.63
C ALA A 27 -23.20 4.67 3.45
N THR A 28 -23.89 5.01 2.35
CA THR A 28 -23.99 4.12 1.18
C THR A 28 -22.66 4.01 0.45
N LEU A 29 -21.90 5.10 0.36
CA LEU A 29 -20.55 5.12 -0.21
C LEU A 29 -19.60 4.22 0.60
N GLY A 30 -19.70 4.29 1.93
CA GLY A 30 -18.90 3.47 2.83
C GLY A 30 -19.22 1.98 2.68
N ALA A 31 -20.50 1.63 2.59
CA ALA A 31 -20.93 0.24 2.39
C ALA A 31 -20.45 -0.32 1.05
N GLN A 32 -20.54 0.46 -0.03
CA GLN A 32 -20.03 0.07 -1.36
C GLN A 32 -18.52 -0.13 -1.35
N ALA A 33 -17.78 0.77 -0.71
CA ALA A 33 -16.32 0.66 -0.61
C ALA A 33 -15.88 -0.58 0.18
N LEU A 34 -16.56 -0.89 1.29
CA LEU A 34 -16.27 -2.10 2.06
C LEU A 34 -16.62 -3.37 1.28
N GLN A 35 -17.72 -3.38 0.54
CA GLN A 35 -18.06 -4.52 -0.32
C GLN A 35 -17.01 -4.75 -1.41
N ALA A 36 -16.51 -3.68 -2.04
CA ALA A 36 -15.43 -3.76 -3.01
C ALA A 36 -14.11 -4.25 -2.36
N LEU A 37 -13.79 -3.78 -1.16
CA LEU A 37 -12.63 -4.23 -0.40
C LEU A 37 -12.69 -5.73 -0.11
N ASP A 38 -13.83 -6.22 0.39
CA ASP A 38 -14.04 -7.65 0.64
C ASP A 38 -13.91 -8.49 -0.64
N TYR A 39 -14.39 -7.96 -1.78
CA TYR A 39 -14.20 -8.60 -3.08
C TYR A 39 -12.72 -8.74 -3.44
N LEU A 40 -11.93 -7.67 -3.32
CA LEU A 40 -10.48 -7.71 -3.60
C LEU A 40 -9.76 -8.69 -2.66
N CYS A 41 -10.06 -8.66 -1.36
CA CYS A 41 -9.48 -9.59 -0.40
C CYS A 41 -9.84 -11.06 -0.67
N THR A 42 -11.01 -11.31 -1.26
CA THR A 42 -11.47 -12.68 -1.56
C THR A 42 -10.85 -13.23 -2.85
N HIS A 43 -10.70 -12.40 -3.89
CA HIS A 43 -10.36 -12.87 -5.23
C HIS A 43 -8.92 -12.56 -5.66
N LEU A 44 -8.28 -11.52 -5.09
CA LEU A 44 -6.95 -11.08 -5.49
C LEU A 44 -5.89 -11.23 -4.40
N MET A 45 -6.28 -11.61 -3.18
CA MET A 45 -5.31 -11.88 -2.11
C MET A 45 -4.93 -13.36 -2.09
N HIS A 46 -3.63 -13.64 -2.19
CA HIS A 46 -3.10 -14.97 -1.95
C HIS A 46 -3.09 -15.29 -0.46
N ARG A 47 -3.25 -16.58 -0.12
CA ARG A 47 -3.25 -17.08 1.28
C ARG A 47 -1.96 -16.79 2.05
N ASP A 48 -0.86 -16.56 1.35
CA ASP A 48 0.45 -16.24 1.95
C ASP A 48 0.60 -14.73 2.24
N GLY A 49 -0.46 -13.94 2.03
CA GLY A 49 -0.50 -12.53 2.42
C GLY A 49 0.13 -11.59 1.39
N TYR A 50 -0.18 -11.77 0.12
CA TYR A 50 0.18 -10.84 -0.96
C TYR A 50 -0.95 -10.67 -1.97
N MET A 51 -0.95 -9.56 -2.69
CA MET A 51 -1.93 -9.27 -3.74
C MET A 51 -1.41 -9.63 -5.12
N PHE A 52 -2.32 -10.12 -5.97
CA PHE A 52 -2.19 -10.14 -7.42
C PHE A 52 -2.56 -8.79 -8.03
N HIS A 53 -2.01 -8.47 -9.20
CA HIS A 53 -2.25 -7.21 -9.89
C HIS A 53 -3.66 -7.12 -10.45
N TYR A 54 -4.16 -8.20 -11.03
CA TYR A 54 -5.51 -8.25 -11.58
C TYR A 54 -6.11 -9.65 -11.58
N VAL A 55 -7.43 -9.71 -11.70
CA VAL A 55 -8.18 -10.93 -11.99
C VAL A 55 -8.82 -10.78 -13.37
N MET A 56 -8.73 -11.85 -14.17
CA MET A 56 -9.38 -11.95 -15.48
C MET A 56 -10.08 -13.31 -15.56
N GLY A 57 -11.41 -13.28 -15.71
CA GLY A 57 -12.22 -14.48 -15.49
C GLY A 57 -12.13 -14.93 -14.03
N ASP A 58 -11.77 -16.20 -13.82
CA ASP A 58 -11.65 -16.79 -12.47
C ASP A 58 -10.19 -16.92 -11.99
N GLN A 59 -9.24 -16.28 -12.67
CA GLN A 59 -7.81 -16.39 -12.37
C GLN A 59 -7.18 -15.04 -12.06
N ALA A 60 -6.36 -15.01 -11.02
CA ALA A 60 -5.58 -13.85 -10.60
C ALA A 60 -4.14 -13.95 -11.13
N TYR A 61 -3.58 -12.81 -11.55
CA TYR A 61 -2.33 -12.74 -12.29
C TYR A 61 -1.38 -11.69 -11.73
N LEU A 62 -0.09 -11.90 -11.96
CA LEU A 62 1.01 -10.99 -11.64
C LEU A 62 1.08 -10.65 -10.13
N ALA A 63 1.76 -11.51 -9.38
CA ALA A 63 1.85 -11.40 -7.93
C ALA A 63 2.87 -10.35 -7.47
N GLY A 64 2.57 -9.71 -6.34
CA GLY A 64 3.59 -9.08 -5.51
C GLY A 64 4.13 -7.75 -6.02
N GLN A 65 3.41 -7.05 -6.91
CA GLN A 65 3.81 -5.68 -7.27
C GLN A 65 3.60 -4.74 -6.09
N LEU A 66 4.56 -3.82 -5.87
CA LEU A 66 4.57 -2.90 -4.75
C LEU A 66 3.29 -2.07 -4.68
N ALA A 67 2.89 -1.49 -5.82
CA ALA A 67 1.72 -0.63 -5.92
C ALA A 67 0.46 -1.33 -5.38
N ASP A 68 0.23 -2.58 -5.80
CA ASP A 68 -0.91 -3.37 -5.36
C ASP A 68 -0.87 -3.65 -3.85
N GLN A 69 0.32 -3.92 -3.31
CA GLN A 69 0.46 -4.15 -1.87
C GLN A 69 0.16 -2.88 -1.08
N VAL A 70 0.80 -1.76 -1.41
CA VAL A 70 0.74 -0.54 -0.58
C VAL A 70 -0.61 0.15 -0.67
N TRP A 71 -1.25 0.15 -1.85
CA TRP A 71 -2.60 0.70 -2.01
C TRP A 71 -3.65 -0.14 -1.29
N MET A 72 -3.52 -1.48 -1.30
CA MET A 72 -4.40 -2.34 -0.51
C MET A 72 -4.20 -2.16 0.99
N VAL A 73 -2.95 -2.04 1.45
CA VAL A 73 -2.65 -1.74 2.86
C VAL A 73 -3.30 -0.40 3.27
N GLN A 74 -3.19 0.63 2.44
CA GLN A 74 -3.85 1.92 2.68
C GLN A 74 -5.37 1.77 2.80
N ALA A 75 -6.02 1.09 1.84
CA ALA A 75 -7.47 0.86 1.84
C ALA A 75 -7.94 0.07 3.08
N LEU A 76 -7.17 -0.94 3.50
CA LEU A 76 -7.44 -1.71 4.73
C LEU A 76 -7.32 -0.84 5.98
N LEU A 77 -6.33 0.04 6.05
CA LEU A 77 -6.18 0.96 7.19
C LEU A 77 -7.28 2.02 7.24
N ASP A 78 -7.76 2.48 6.08
CA ASP A 78 -8.89 3.41 5.99
C ASP A 78 -10.19 2.71 6.40
N ALA A 79 -10.40 1.48 5.96
CA ALA A 79 -11.52 0.66 6.39
C ALA A 79 -11.46 0.34 7.89
N TYR A 80 -10.26 0.10 8.44
CA TYR A 80 -10.06 -0.05 9.88
C TYR A 80 -10.44 1.21 10.65
N ALA A 81 -9.98 2.39 10.22
CA ALA A 81 -10.30 3.65 10.85
C ALA A 81 -11.81 3.94 10.87
N MET A 82 -12.52 3.56 9.80
CA MET A 82 -13.97 3.75 9.69
C MET A 82 -14.79 2.73 10.50
N SER A 83 -14.42 1.45 10.45
CA SER A 83 -15.24 0.34 11.00
C SER A 83 -14.78 -0.18 12.36
N GLY A 84 -13.55 0.10 12.77
CA GLY A 84 -12.91 -0.50 13.95
C GLY A 84 -12.61 -2.01 13.84
N SER A 85 -12.85 -2.64 12.68
CA SER A 85 -12.67 -4.08 12.49
C SER A 85 -11.19 -4.47 12.51
N LYS A 86 -10.77 -5.17 13.58
CA LYS A 86 -9.37 -5.64 13.74
C LYS A 86 -8.88 -6.50 12.58
N LYS A 87 -9.78 -7.21 11.89
CA LYS A 87 -9.46 -8.02 10.71
C LYS A 87 -8.75 -7.18 9.65
N HIS A 88 -9.20 -5.95 9.39
CA HIS A 88 -8.57 -5.08 8.38
C HIS A 88 -7.13 -4.72 8.77
N LEU A 89 -6.90 -4.37 10.05
CA LEU A 89 -5.55 -4.06 10.54
C LEU A 89 -4.63 -5.29 10.47
N GLU A 90 -5.13 -6.47 10.84
CA GLU A 90 -4.37 -7.72 10.78
C GLU A 90 -4.00 -8.09 9.33
N THR A 91 -4.93 -7.94 8.38
CA THR A 91 -4.66 -8.14 6.96
C THR A 91 -3.66 -7.12 6.42
N ALA A 92 -3.77 -5.84 6.81
CA ALA A 92 -2.80 -4.81 6.43
C ALA A 92 -1.38 -5.15 6.92
N ILE A 93 -1.26 -5.62 8.15
CA ILE A 93 0.02 -6.06 8.73
C ILE A 93 0.58 -7.27 7.98
N ALA A 94 -0.25 -8.24 7.60
CA ALA A 94 0.19 -9.42 6.84
C ALA A 94 0.72 -9.04 5.45
N LEU A 95 0.00 -8.19 4.71
CA LEU A 95 0.45 -7.68 3.40
C LEU A 95 1.77 -6.91 3.53
N MET A 96 1.90 -6.05 4.55
CA MET A 96 3.13 -5.29 4.76
C MET A 96 4.29 -6.18 5.20
N HIS A 97 4.04 -7.28 5.91
CA HIS A 97 5.06 -8.26 6.24
C HIS A 97 5.65 -8.88 4.97
N PHE A 98 4.80 -9.37 4.06
CA PHE A 98 5.25 -9.85 2.74
C PHE A 98 6.02 -8.77 1.97
N THR A 99 5.48 -7.55 1.92
CA THR A 99 6.10 -6.41 1.22
C THR A 99 7.50 -6.11 1.76
N CYS A 100 7.68 -6.10 3.08
CA CYS A 100 8.99 -5.93 3.72
C CYS A 100 9.94 -7.09 3.44
N GLN A 101 9.43 -8.32 3.38
CA GLN A 101 10.25 -9.49 3.16
C GLN A 101 10.77 -9.57 1.73
N GLU A 102 9.91 -9.30 0.75
CA GLU A 102 10.21 -9.60 -0.66
C GLU A 102 10.67 -8.38 -1.47
N LEU A 103 10.28 -7.16 -1.08
CA LEU A 103 10.50 -5.96 -1.88
C LEU A 103 11.47 -4.95 -1.24
N LEU A 104 11.68 -5.00 0.08
CA LEU A 104 12.55 -4.04 0.75
C LEU A 104 14.02 -4.30 0.42
N ASP A 105 14.68 -3.31 -0.14
CA ASP A 105 16.13 -3.32 -0.32
C ASP A 105 16.83 -2.92 0.98
N PRO A 106 17.64 -3.80 1.60
CA PRO A 106 18.37 -3.45 2.82
C PRO A 106 19.45 -2.38 2.59
N GLN A 107 19.92 -2.16 1.36
CA GLN A 107 20.98 -1.19 1.08
C GLN A 107 20.45 0.24 1.03
N SER A 108 19.43 0.49 0.20
CA SER A 108 18.81 1.82 0.09
C SER A 108 17.74 2.09 1.13
N GLY A 109 17.18 1.06 1.76
CA GLY A 109 16.04 1.18 2.67
C GLY A 109 14.71 1.44 1.97
N LEU A 110 14.63 1.22 0.65
CA LEU A 110 13.46 1.45 -0.18
C LEU A 110 12.93 0.15 -0.78
N PHE A 111 11.65 0.12 -1.12
CA PHE A 111 11.00 -1.00 -1.78
C PHE A 111 11.14 -0.95 -3.29
N TYR A 112 11.46 -2.08 -3.91
CA TYR A 112 11.37 -2.27 -5.35
C TYR A 112 9.91 -2.41 -5.81
N ASP A 113 9.62 -2.03 -7.04
CA ASP A 113 8.30 -2.04 -7.68
C ASP A 113 7.74 -3.45 -7.94
N TYR A 114 8.59 -4.46 -8.13
CA TYR A 114 8.19 -5.86 -8.26
C TYR A 114 9.22 -6.86 -7.72
N LEU A 115 8.80 -8.13 -7.59
CA LEU A 115 9.62 -9.23 -7.09
C LEU A 115 10.90 -9.41 -7.91
N ALA A 116 11.98 -9.83 -7.25
CA ALA A 116 13.19 -10.23 -7.97
C ALA A 116 12.90 -11.48 -8.81
N ASP A 117 13.28 -11.43 -10.09
CA ASP A 117 13.25 -12.58 -10.98
C ASP A 117 14.68 -12.81 -11.52
N PRO A 118 15.37 -13.88 -11.07
CA PRO A 118 16.72 -14.21 -11.54
C PRO A 118 16.81 -14.46 -13.05
N GLU A 119 15.69 -14.86 -13.67
CA GLU A 119 15.60 -15.16 -15.10
C GLU A 119 15.14 -13.94 -15.91
N ALA A 120 14.90 -12.78 -15.28
CA ALA A 120 14.50 -11.58 -15.98
C ALA A 120 15.62 -11.06 -16.89
N ILE A 121 15.25 -10.72 -18.14
CA ILE A 121 16.18 -10.23 -19.16
C ILE A 121 15.80 -8.82 -19.60
N GLY A 122 16.81 -8.01 -19.92
CA GLY A 122 16.63 -6.69 -20.49
C GLY A 122 15.93 -5.74 -19.51
N ARG A 123 14.88 -5.05 -19.95
CA ARG A 123 14.17 -4.07 -19.11
C ARG A 123 13.45 -4.70 -17.93
N LEU A 124 13.08 -5.98 -17.99
CA LEU A 124 12.43 -6.68 -16.87
C LEU A 124 13.40 -6.95 -15.71
N ALA A 125 14.71 -6.93 -15.94
CA ALA A 125 15.71 -7.04 -14.88
C ALA A 125 15.92 -5.72 -14.12
N LEU A 126 15.46 -4.59 -14.68
CA LEU A 126 15.67 -3.25 -14.14
C LEU A 126 14.49 -2.86 -13.25
N ARG A 127 14.54 -3.28 -11.99
CA ARG A 127 13.58 -2.85 -10.97
C ARG A 127 13.79 -1.40 -10.59
N GLU A 128 12.70 -0.71 -10.36
CA GLU A 128 12.70 0.67 -9.87
C GLU A 128 12.28 0.72 -8.41
N GLN A 129 12.54 1.82 -7.72
CA GLN A 129 12.00 2.05 -6.38
C GLN A 129 11.24 3.37 -6.43
N PRO A 130 9.93 3.31 -6.75
CA PRO A 130 9.15 4.48 -7.11
C PRO A 130 8.82 5.30 -5.86
N LEU A 131 8.98 6.62 -5.96
CA LEU A 131 8.88 7.53 -4.81
C LEU A 131 7.49 7.53 -4.17
N THR A 132 6.43 7.52 -4.99
CA THR A 132 5.04 7.60 -4.51
C THR A 132 4.68 6.39 -3.65
N GLU A 133 4.92 5.18 -4.14
CA GLU A 133 4.59 3.95 -3.42
C GLU A 133 5.48 3.78 -2.18
N ASN A 134 6.75 4.21 -2.23
CA ASN A 134 7.63 4.20 -1.06
C ASN A 134 7.16 5.18 0.03
N ALA A 135 6.75 6.39 -0.36
CA ALA A 135 6.17 7.36 0.57
C ALA A 135 4.86 6.83 1.18
N LEU A 136 3.99 6.20 0.38
CA LEU A 136 2.76 5.58 0.85
C LEU A 136 3.05 4.41 1.80
N ALA A 137 4.02 3.56 1.48
CA ALA A 137 4.45 2.46 2.35
C ALA A 137 4.92 2.97 3.71
N ALA A 138 5.71 4.05 3.74
CA ALA A 138 6.13 4.69 4.98
C ALA A 138 4.95 5.21 5.81
N ALA A 139 3.98 5.89 5.18
CA ALA A 139 2.77 6.36 5.85
C ALA A 139 1.98 5.19 6.47
N CYS A 140 1.77 4.13 5.70
CA CYS A 140 1.10 2.91 6.17
C CYS A 140 1.84 2.25 7.34
N LEU A 141 3.17 2.15 7.28
CA LEU A 141 3.99 1.60 8.36
C LEU A 141 3.88 2.43 9.65
N LEU A 142 3.85 3.77 9.56
CA LEU A 142 3.64 4.65 10.71
C LEU A 142 2.25 4.43 11.32
N ARG A 143 1.19 4.44 10.50
CA ARG A 143 -0.18 4.17 10.94
C ARG A 143 -0.29 2.83 11.66
N MET A 144 0.22 1.75 11.06
CA MET A 144 0.20 0.42 11.68
C MET A 144 1.02 0.38 12.97
N SER A 145 2.15 1.08 13.04
CA SER A 145 2.93 1.14 14.28
C SER A 145 2.15 1.84 15.40
N ALA A 146 1.45 2.94 15.08
CA ALA A 146 0.59 3.65 16.03
C ALA A 146 -0.55 2.74 16.54
N TYR A 147 -1.22 2.01 15.65
CA TYR A 147 -2.34 1.13 16.03
C TYR A 147 -1.93 -0.17 16.75
N SER A 148 -0.74 -0.72 16.45
CA SER A 148 -0.31 -2.03 16.96
C SER A 148 0.79 -1.96 18.02
N HIS A 149 1.35 -0.78 18.28
CA HIS A 149 2.51 -0.54 19.16
C HIS A 149 3.77 -1.35 18.80
N ARG A 150 3.89 -1.79 17.54
CA ARG A 150 5.03 -2.55 17.03
C ARG A 150 6.15 -1.60 16.59
N LYS A 151 7.23 -1.52 17.38
CA LYS A 151 8.38 -0.60 17.16
C LYS A 151 9.17 -0.90 15.87
N ASN A 152 9.20 -2.14 15.41
CA ASN A 152 9.89 -2.53 14.17
C ASN A 152 9.25 -1.90 12.91
N LEU A 153 7.94 -1.68 12.92
CA LEU A 153 7.22 -1.01 11.82
C LEU A 153 7.63 0.46 11.73
N HIS A 154 7.64 1.17 12.86
CA HIS A 154 8.10 2.57 12.92
C HIS A 154 9.56 2.71 12.47
N GLY A 155 10.47 1.86 12.96
CA GLY A 155 11.86 1.89 12.52
C GLY A 155 12.03 1.65 11.01
N THR A 156 11.17 0.81 10.41
CA THR A 156 11.17 0.59 8.96
C THR A 156 10.62 1.80 8.21
N ALA A 157 9.55 2.43 8.70
CA ALA A 157 9.01 3.66 8.11
C ALA A 157 10.06 4.77 8.04
N LEU A 158 10.80 5.00 9.13
CA LEU A 158 11.84 6.02 9.17
C LEU A 158 12.98 5.76 8.17
N ARG A 159 13.36 4.49 7.98
CA ARG A 159 14.34 4.12 6.94
C ARG A 159 13.84 4.44 5.55
N VAL A 160 12.58 4.12 5.25
CA VAL A 160 11.95 4.38 3.95
C VAL A 160 11.84 5.89 3.69
N LEU A 161 11.43 6.68 4.69
CA LEU A 161 11.39 8.15 4.57
C LEU A 161 12.77 8.76 4.34
N SER A 162 13.79 8.26 5.05
CA SER A 162 15.18 8.71 4.90
C SER A 162 15.75 8.36 3.52
N GLY A 163 15.51 7.14 3.05
CA GLY A 163 15.90 6.72 1.70
C GLY A 163 15.19 7.53 0.62
N SER A 164 13.91 7.86 0.85
CA SER A 164 13.09 8.63 -0.09
C SER A 164 13.55 10.09 -0.21
N LEU A 165 14.11 10.67 0.86
CA LEU A 165 14.65 12.03 0.86
C LEU A 165 15.72 12.22 -0.21
N SER A 166 16.62 11.24 -0.37
CA SER A 166 17.68 11.28 -1.38
C SER A 166 17.11 11.36 -2.81
N LYS A 167 15.98 10.68 -3.07
CA LYS A 167 15.29 10.71 -4.37
C LYS A 167 14.43 11.96 -4.55
N TYR A 168 13.82 12.45 -3.47
CA TYR A 168 13.01 13.67 -3.46
C TYR A 168 13.80 14.88 -3.98
N TYR A 169 15.07 15.05 -3.57
CA TYR A 169 15.90 16.17 -4.05
C TYR A 169 16.17 16.17 -5.56
N HIS A 170 15.91 15.06 -6.24
CA HIS A 170 16.10 14.91 -7.69
C HIS A 170 14.77 14.82 -8.47
N THR A 171 13.62 14.94 -7.80
CA THR A 171 12.29 14.81 -8.41
C THR A 171 11.50 16.11 -8.26
N GLY A 172 10.86 16.56 -9.36
CA GLY A 172 10.05 17.79 -9.41
C GLY A 172 8.69 17.64 -8.71
N ILE A 173 7.59 17.96 -9.39
CA ILE A 173 6.20 17.94 -8.84
C ILE A 173 5.81 16.60 -8.19
N GLN A 174 6.46 15.48 -8.57
CA GLN A 174 6.24 14.15 -7.97
C GLN A 174 6.62 14.07 -6.48
N GLY A 175 7.37 15.03 -5.95
CA GLY A 175 7.69 15.11 -4.52
C GLY A 175 6.53 15.53 -3.62
N ALA A 176 5.44 16.07 -4.18
CA ALA A 176 4.32 16.61 -3.38
C ALA A 176 3.69 15.56 -2.46
N PHE A 177 3.54 14.31 -2.93
CA PHE A 177 2.98 13.22 -2.13
C PHE A 177 3.89 12.86 -0.95
N TYR A 178 5.20 12.77 -1.19
CA TYR A 178 6.18 12.56 -0.12
C TYR A 178 6.15 13.69 0.93
N ALA A 179 6.07 14.96 0.48
CA ALA A 179 5.96 16.10 1.37
C ALA A 179 4.67 16.05 2.22
N CYS A 180 3.53 15.66 1.64
CA CYS A 180 2.28 15.45 2.37
C CYS A 180 2.41 14.37 3.45
N VAL A 181 3.08 13.25 3.14
CA VAL A 181 3.31 12.18 4.14
C VAL A 181 4.15 12.69 5.30
N ILE A 182 5.21 13.46 5.04
CA ILE A 182 6.04 14.06 6.10
C ILE A 182 5.23 15.05 6.96
N ALA A 183 4.41 15.90 6.33
CA ALA A 183 3.57 16.85 7.03
C ALA A 183 2.57 16.14 7.96
N GLN A 184 1.85 15.14 7.44
CA GLN A 184 0.89 14.35 8.21
C GLN A 184 1.55 13.58 9.36
N ALA A 185 2.71 12.97 9.14
CA ALA A 185 3.45 12.27 10.18
C ALA A 185 3.89 13.22 11.31
N SER A 186 4.22 14.47 10.98
CA SER A 186 4.57 15.50 11.96
C SER A 186 3.34 15.96 12.76
N GLU A 187 2.22 16.23 12.09
CA GLU A 187 0.97 16.66 12.73
C GLU A 187 0.43 15.62 13.72
N GLN A 188 0.53 14.34 13.37
CA GLN A 188 0.06 13.24 14.23
C GLN A 188 1.10 12.79 15.27
N SER A 189 2.24 13.47 15.37
CA SER A 189 3.35 13.13 16.28
C SER A 189 3.82 11.67 16.12
N TRP A 190 3.88 11.20 14.88
CA TRP A 190 4.35 9.87 14.52
C TRP A 190 5.85 9.79 14.22
N LEU A 191 6.50 10.95 14.05
CA LEU A 191 7.96 11.10 13.95
C LEU A 191 8.57 11.26 15.35
#